data_AF-A0A1J5GP21-F1
#
_entry.id   AF-A0A1J5GP21-F1
#
_cell.length_a   1.000
_cell.length_b   1.000
_cell.length_c   1.000
_cell.angle_alpha   90.00
_cell.angle_beta   90.00
_cell.angle_gamma   90.00
#
_symmetry.space_group_name_H-M   'P 1'
#
loop_
_entity.id
_entity.type
_entity.pdbx_description
1 polymer ?
#
loop_
_entity_poly.entity_id
_entity_poly.type
_entity_poly.pdbx_seq_one_letter_code
_entity_poly.pdbx_strand_id
1 'polypeptide(L)'
;MKFSLRLLYLYLFSFVGLLITVIGSIQIADLTIKTYVFRVSEYPYYPESIPAISQDESKKRFEVEQLDQKKRQLSTSLSLIIVGAPLYLYHWNTIKKENK
;
A
#
# COMPACT_ATOMS: atom_id res chain seq x y z
N MET A 1 -32.75 -23.52 5.42
CA MET A 1 -31.93 -22.93 4.33
C MET A 1 -31.37 -24.07 3.49
N LYS A 2 -31.64 -24.14 2.18
CA LYS A 2 -31.04 -25.15 1.30
C LYS A 2 -29.60 -24.71 1.00
N PHE A 3 -28.66 -25.21 1.78
CA PHE A 3 -27.25 -24.98 1.55
C PHE A 3 -26.86 -25.64 0.22
N SER A 4 -26.51 -24.86 -0.79
CA SER A 4 -26.04 -25.40 -2.08
C SER A 4 -24.53 -25.23 -2.15
N LEU A 5 -23.81 -26.32 -2.45
CA LEU A 5 -22.36 -26.31 -2.65
C LEU A 5 -21.93 -25.26 -3.68
N ARG A 6 -22.78 -25.02 -4.68
CA ARG A 6 -22.59 -23.97 -5.70
C ARG A 6 -22.60 -22.56 -5.09
N LEU A 7 -23.53 -22.23 -4.19
CA LEU A 7 -23.54 -20.92 -3.53
C LEU A 7 -22.30 -20.73 -2.65
N LEU A 8 -21.92 -21.74 -1.86
CA LEU A 8 -20.72 -21.68 -1.03
C LEU A 8 -19.45 -21.39 -1.88
N TYR A 9 -19.28 -22.13 -2.99
CA TYR A 9 -18.17 -21.91 -3.93
C TYR A 9 -18.15 -20.49 -4.48
N LEU A 10 -19.30 -19.97 -4.90
CA LEU A 10 -19.40 -18.62 -5.46
C LEU A 10 -19.06 -17.54 -4.44
N TYR A 11 -19.50 -17.68 -3.18
CA TYR A 11 -19.13 -16.75 -2.11
C TYR A 11 -17.63 -16.78 -1.81
N LEU A 12 -17.02 -17.97 -1.74
CA LEU A 12 -15.59 -18.11 -1.49
C LEU A 12 -14.76 -17.51 -2.64
N PHE A 13 -15.15 -17.80 -3.88
CA PHE A 13 -14.49 -17.26 -5.07
C PHE A 13 -14.60 -15.73 -5.13
N SER A 14 -15.80 -15.20 -4.87
CA SER A 14 -16.01 -13.74 -4.80
C SER A 14 -15.21 -13.09 -3.68
N PHE A 15 -15.05 -13.76 -2.54
CA PHE A 15 -14.25 -13.27 -1.42
C PHE A 15 -12.76 -13.18 -1.80
N VAL A 16 -12.21 -14.22 -2.42
CA VAL A 16 -10.83 -14.22 -2.91
C VAL A 16 -10.64 -13.13 -3.97
N GLY A 17 -11.56 -13.03 -4.93
CA GLY A 17 -11.54 -11.98 -5.96
C GLY A 17 -11.54 -10.58 -5.35
N LEU A 18 -12.41 -10.34 -4.37
CA LEU A 18 -12.47 -9.06 -3.64
C LEU A 18 -11.14 -8.74 -2.95
N LEU A 19 -10.51 -9.72 -2.27
CA LEU A 19 -9.21 -9.51 -1.62
C LEU A 19 -8.13 -9.13 -2.63
N ILE A 20 -8.05 -9.82 -3.76
CA ILE A 20 -7.08 -9.52 -4.84
C ILE A 20 -7.31 -8.11 -5.38
N THR A 21 -8.57 -7.73 -5.63
CA THR A 21 -8.91 -6.38 -6.12
C THR A 21 -8.54 -5.29 -5.11
N VAL A 22 -8.79 -5.52 -3.81
CA VAL A 22 -8.42 -4.56 -2.75
C VAL A 22 -6.91 -4.39 -2.68
N ILE A 23 -6.15 -5.50 -2.66
CA ILE A 23 -4.68 -5.47 -2.62
C ILE A 23 -4.12 -4.76 -3.86
N GLY A 24 -4.63 -5.08 -5.05
CA GLY A 24 -4.21 -4.42 -6.29
C GLY A 24 -4.50 -2.92 -6.28
N SER A 25 -5.66 -2.51 -5.75
CA SER A 25 -6.03 -1.09 -5.63
C SER A 25 -5.09 -0.33 -4.68
N ILE A 26 -4.71 -0.95 -3.56
CA ILE A 26 -3.73 -0.37 -2.62
C ILE A 26 -2.38 -0.17 -3.30
N GLN A 27 -1.91 -1.16 -4.08
CA GLN A 27 -0.64 -1.06 -4.81
C GLN A 27 -0.65 0.06 -5.85
N ILE A 28 -1.74 0.21 -6.60
CA ILE A 28 -1.89 1.28 -7.59
C ILE A 28 -1.90 2.65 -6.91
N ALA A 29 -2.64 2.80 -5.81
CA ALA A 29 -2.66 4.04 -5.05
C ALA A 29 -1.26 4.38 -4.49
N ASP A 30 -0.56 3.38 -3.96
CA ASP A 30 0.78 3.53 -3.40
C ASP A 30 1.80 3.96 -4.46
N LEU A 31 1.77 3.31 -5.64
CA LEU A 31 2.59 3.73 -6.76
C LEU A 31 2.29 5.17 -7.17
N THR A 32 1.01 5.50 -7.30
CA THR A 32 0.57 6.85 -7.71
C THR A 32 1.08 7.91 -6.74
N ILE A 33 0.98 7.67 -5.43
CA ILE A 33 1.43 8.61 -4.41
C ILE A 33 2.96 8.72 -4.40
N LYS A 34 3.69 7.60 -4.46
CA LYS A 34 5.16 7.58 -4.56
C LYS A 34 5.67 8.37 -5.77
N THR A 35 5.07 8.17 -6.94
CA THR A 35 5.52 8.76 -8.20
C THR A 35 5.10 10.22 -8.34
N TYR A 36 3.84 10.57 -8.08
CA TYR A 36 3.32 11.91 -8.37
C TYR A 36 3.43 12.88 -7.20
N VAL A 37 3.19 12.41 -5.97
CA VAL A 37 3.15 13.27 -4.77
C VAL A 37 4.53 13.38 -4.15
N PHE A 38 5.13 12.24 -3.78
CA PHE A 38 6.41 12.25 -3.06
C PHE A 38 7.62 12.33 -3.96
N ARG A 39 7.47 12.07 -5.27
CA ARG A 39 8.55 12.04 -6.27
C ARG A 39 9.79 11.35 -5.70
N VAL A 40 9.59 10.19 -5.06
CA VAL A 40 10.69 9.46 -4.40
C VAL A 40 11.69 9.09 -5.49
N SER A 41 12.91 9.59 -5.38
CA SER A 41 13.96 9.28 -6.36
C SER A 41 14.27 7.79 -6.31
N GLU A 42 14.11 7.11 -7.43
CA GLU A 42 14.78 5.84 -7.67
C GLU A 42 16.25 6.16 -7.93
N TYR A 43 17.01 6.46 -6.89
CA TYR A 43 18.46 6.60 -7.05
C TYR A 43 18.98 5.23 -7.48
N PRO A 44 19.48 5.05 -8.72
CA PRO A 44 20.07 3.79 -9.11
C PRO A 44 21.29 3.61 -8.21
N TYR A 45 21.29 2.55 -7.41
CA TYR A 45 22.44 2.13 -6.63
C TYR A 45 23.53 1.69 -7.63
N TYR A 46 24.27 2.65 -8.15
CA TYR A 46 25.54 2.37 -8.79
C TYR A 46 26.56 2.19 -7.67
N PRO A 47 27.23 1.03 -7.57
CA PRO A 47 28.43 0.93 -6.77
C PRO A 47 29.52 1.76 -7.48
N GLU A 48 29.52 3.07 -7.26
CA GLU A 48 30.65 3.92 -7.59
C GLU A 48 31.85 3.39 -6.79
N SER A 49 32.93 3.07 -7.50
CA SER A 49 34.20 2.65 -6.91
C SER A 49 34.67 3.73 -5.95
N ILE A 50 34.53 3.46 -4.65
CA ILE A 50 34.68 4.38 -3.52
C ILE A 50 36.07 5.04 -3.55
N PRO A 51 36.23 6.33 -3.92
CA PRO A 51 37.29 7.12 -3.30
C PRO A 51 36.86 7.37 -1.84
N ALA A 52 37.78 7.47 -0.89
CA ALA A 52 37.47 7.64 0.53
C ALA A 52 36.44 8.77 0.76
N ILE A 53 35.17 8.40 0.89
CA ILE A 53 34.03 9.33 0.99
C ILE A 53 34.25 10.11 2.29
N SER A 54 34.28 11.44 2.20
CA SER A 54 34.32 12.30 3.37
C SER A 54 33.17 11.94 4.32
N GLN A 55 33.41 11.89 5.63
CA GLN A 55 32.38 11.53 6.63
C GLN A 55 31.08 12.34 6.47
N ASP A 56 31.17 13.56 5.94
CA ASP A 56 30.02 14.43 5.69
C ASP A 56 29.16 14.00 4.48
N GLU A 57 29.76 13.40 3.44
CA GLU A 57 29.01 12.89 2.29
C GLU A 57 28.27 11.60 2.64
N SER A 58 28.88 10.72 3.43
CA SER A 58 28.24 9.49 3.93
C SER A 58 27.03 9.80 4.80
N LYS A 59 27.11 10.81 5.68
CA LYS A 59 25.98 11.25 6.51
C LYS A 59 24.82 11.77 5.66
N LYS A 60 25.11 12.63 4.67
CA LYS A 60 24.08 13.16 3.77
C LYS A 60 23.36 12.05 2.99
N ARG A 61 24.10 11.06 2.49
CA ARG A 61 23.51 9.90 1.78
C ARG A 61 22.58 9.11 2.71
N PHE A 62 23.04 8.82 3.92
CA PHE A 62 22.24 8.10 4.92
C PHE A 62 20.97 8.86 5.32
N GLU A 63 21.05 10.19 5.46
CA GLU A 63 19.89 11.04 5.74
C GLU A 63 18.88 11.02 4.59
N VAL A 64 19.35 11.14 3.34
CA VAL A 64 18.48 11.06 2.15
C VAL A 64 17.80 9.69 2.05
N GLU A 65 18.54 8.60 2.26
CA GLU A 65 17.98 7.25 2.28
C GLU A 65 16.92 7.09 3.37
N GLN A 66 17.18 7.54 4.59
CA GLN A 66 16.19 7.50 5.68
C GLN A 66 14.93 8.29 5.35
N LEU A 67 15.07 9.48 4.75
CA LEU A 67 13.92 10.29 4.34
C LEU A 67 13.10 9.58 3.27
N ASP A 68 13.73 8.94 2.30
CA ASP A 68 13.03 8.20 1.25
C ASP A 68 12.35 6.93 1.77
N GLN A 69 12.95 6.23 2.73
CA GLN A 69 12.28 5.10 3.43
C GLN A 69 11.01 5.58 4.14
N LYS A 70 11.08 6.71 4.85
CA LYS A 70 9.91 7.30 5.53
C LYS A 70 8.81 7.67 4.53
N LYS A 71 9.15 8.31 3.40
CA LYS A 71 8.17 8.63 2.34
C LYS A 71 7.50 7.37 1.78
N ARG A 72 8.27 6.30 1.54
CA ARG A 72 7.73 5.03 1.05
C ARG A 72 6.75 4.43 2.04
N GLN A 73 7.07 4.44 3.33
CA GLN A 73 6.19 3.94 4.38
C GLN A 73 4.90 4.77 4.47
N LEU A 74 5.01 6.09 4.46
CA LEU A 74 3.86 7.00 4.50
C LEU A 74 2.93 6.78 3.31
N SER A 75 3.49 6.61 2.11
CA SER A 75 2.70 6.30 0.92
C SER A 75 1.91 5.00 1.08
N THR A 76 2.57 3.92 1.52
CA THR A 76 1.91 2.63 1.71
C THR A 76 0.77 2.76 2.73
N SER A 77 1.02 3.43 3.87
CA SER A 77 -0.01 3.66 4.89
C SER A 77 -1.17 4.50 4.38
N LEU A 78 -0.90 5.54 3.58
CA LEU A 78 -1.93 6.40 3.02
C LEU A 78 -2.80 5.64 2.01
N SER A 79 -2.19 4.80 1.18
CA SER A 79 -2.93 3.93 0.24
C SER A 79 -3.84 2.94 0.94
N LEU A 80 -3.37 2.34 2.04
CA LEU A 80 -4.20 1.48 2.88
C LEU A 80 -5.41 2.22 3.43
N ILE A 81 -5.25 3.48 3.86
CA ILE A 81 -6.35 4.28 4.38
C ILE A 81 -7.31 4.68 3.25
N ILE A 82 -6.80 5.17 2.12
CA ILE A 82 -7.62 5.64 0.99
C ILE A 82 -8.52 4.52 0.48
N VAL A 83 -8.02 3.29 0.39
CA VAL A 83 -8.78 2.14 -0.11
C VAL A 83 -9.55 1.43 1.01
N GLY A 84 -8.92 1.23 2.16
CA GLY A 84 -9.46 0.46 3.28
C GLY A 84 -10.55 1.18 4.07
N ALA A 85 -10.44 2.50 4.25
CA ALA A 85 -11.43 3.28 4.99
C ALA A 85 -12.83 3.25 4.36
N PRO A 86 -13.03 3.50 3.04
CA PRO A 86 -14.36 3.41 2.45
C PRO A 86 -14.92 1.98 2.51
N LEU A 87 -14.07 0.96 2.35
CA LEU A 87 -14.48 -0.45 2.48
C LEU A 87 -14.98 -0.75 3.92
N TYR A 88 -14.22 -0.34 4.93
CA TYR A 88 -14.60 -0.49 6.33
C TYR A 88 -15.91 0.24 6.65
N LEU A 89 -16.04 1.51 6.23
CA LEU A 89 -17.23 2.31 6.47
C LEU A 89 -18.47 1.70 5.81
N TYR A 90 -18.34 1.18 4.59
CA TYR A 90 -19.43 0.50 3.91
C TYR A 90 -19.95 -0.71 4.70
N HIS A 91 -19.05 -1.59 5.14
CA HIS A 91 -19.42 -2.76 5.92
C HIS A 91 -19.99 -2.39 7.29
N TRP A 92 -19.36 -1.45 8.00
CA TRP A 92 -19.82 -0.98 9.31
C TRP A 92 -21.23 -0.38 9.25
N ASN A 93 -21.51 0.44 8.24
CA ASN A 93 -22.82 1.04 8.06
C ASN A 93 -23.89 0.00 7.70
N THR A 94 -23.54 -1.01 6.91
CA THR A 94 -24.45 -2.12 6.56
C THR A 94 -24.83 -2.90 7.82
N ILE A 95 -23.84 -3.28 8.64
CA ILE A 95 -24.08 -3.97 9.92
C ILE A 95 -24.97 -3.15 10.85
N LYS A 96 -24.74 -1.83 10.95
CA LYS A 96 -25.58 -0.94 11.75
C LYS A 96 -27.02 -0.87 11.26
N LYS A 97 -27.27 -1.00 9.96
CA LYS A 97 -28.63 -1.00 9.38
C LYS A 97 -29.34 -2.33 9.61
N GLU A 98 -28.63 -3.45 9.60
CA GLU A 98 -29.22 -4.77 9.84
C GLU A 98 -29.50 -5.03 11.33
N ASN A 99 -28.78 -4.36 12.24
CA ASN A 99 -28.99 -4.44 13.69
C ASN A 99 -29.97 -3.40 14.24
N LYS A 100 -30.62 -2.59 13.41
CA LYS A 100 -31.60 -1.57 13.81
C LYS A 100 -32.97 -1.90 13.26
#